data_AF-A0A0W1GBR2-F1
#
_entry.id   AF-A0A0W1GBR2-F1
#
_cell.length_a   1.000
_cell.length_b   1.000
_cell.length_c   1.000
_cell.angle_alpha   90.00
_cell.angle_beta   90.00
_cell.angle_gamma   90.00
#
_symmetry.space_group_name_H-M   'P 1'
#
loop_
_entity.id
_entity.type
_entity.pdbx_description
1 polymer ?
#
loop_
_entity_poly.entity_id
_entity_poly.type
_entity_poly.pdbx_seq_one_letter_code
_entity_poly.pdbx_strand_id
1 'polypeptide(L)' 'MVGLLWLAHDQACEAELAATLTGILDGQGLPDLRDLQERFQRPGKEPADVVVDIPQPDTYDDLLTAREMAA' A
#
# COMPACT_ATOMS: atom_id res chain seq x y z
N MET A 1 15.87 9.46 -8.86
CA MET A 1 15.42 8.45 -7.87
C MET A 1 14.32 8.95 -6.93
N VAL A 2 14.40 10.15 -6.35
CA VAL A 2 13.38 10.63 -5.37
C VAL A 2 11.95 10.60 -5.92
N GLY A 3 11.73 11.00 -7.17
CA GLY A 3 10.39 10.97 -7.78
C GLY A 3 9.78 9.57 -7.95
N LEU A 4 10.61 8.54 -8.20
CA LEU A 4 10.13 7.16 -8.30
C LEU A 4 9.77 6.59 -6.93
N LEU A 5 10.55 6.90 -5.90
CA LEU A 5 10.27 6.49 -4.52
C LEU A 5 8.98 7.14 -4.00
N TRP A 6 8.74 8.40 -4.34
CA TRP A 6 7.52 9.11 -3.99
C TRP A 6 6.29 8.51 -4.69
N LEU A 7 6.40 8.20 -5.99
CA LEU A 7 5.32 7.55 -6.74
C LEU A 7 4.95 6.17 -6.16
N ALA A 8 5.97 5.38 -5.81
CA ALA A 8 5.77 4.06 -5.23
C ALA A 8 5.05 4.13 -3.88
N HIS A 9 5.44 5.10 -3.04
CA HIS A 9 4.88 5.33 -1.72
C HIS A 9 3.43 5.85 -1.77
N ASP A 10 3.17 6.88 -2.57
CA ASP A 10 1.85 7.54 -2.67
C ASP A 10 0.76 6.59 -3.19
N GLN A 11 1.13 5.70 -4.12
CA GLN A 11 0.18 4.80 -4.77
C GLN A 11 0.22 3.36 -4.24
N ALA A 12 1.12 3.06 -3.29
CA ALA A 12 1.42 1.72 -2.79
C ALA A 12 1.65 0.68 -3.91
N CYS A 13 2.24 1.12 -5.04
CA CYS A 13 2.37 0.34 -6.27
C CYS A 13 3.78 -0.23 -6.47
N GLU A 14 4.58 -0.35 -5.41
CA GLU A 14 6.02 -0.64 -5.45
C GLU A 14 6.36 -1.88 -6.29
N ALA A 15 5.60 -2.96 -6.12
CA ALA A 15 5.82 -4.21 -6.85
C ALA A 15 5.49 -4.08 -8.36
N GLU A 16 4.40 -3.39 -8.70
CA GLU A 16 3.98 -3.19 -10.09
C GLU A 16 4.89 -2.19 -10.81
N LEU A 17 5.33 -1.14 -10.11
CA LEU A 17 6.32 -0.19 -10.59
C LEU A 17 7.65 -0.88 -10.86
N ALA A 18 8.12 -1.75 -9.96
CA ALA A 18 9.35 -2.52 -10.16
C ALA A 18 9.28 -3.44 -11.40
N ALA A 19 8.15 -4.14 -11.58
CA ALA A 19 7.93 -4.99 -12.76
C ALA A 19 7.92 -4.17 -14.06
N THR A 20 7.28 -3.01 -14.05
CA THR A 20 7.22 -2.11 -15.22
C THR A 20 8.59 -1.56 -15.58
N LEU A 21 9.36 -1.11 -14.58
CA LEU A 21 10.73 -0.63 -14.79
C LEU A 21 11.64 -1.72 -15.35
N THR A 22 11.52 -2.95 -14.85
CA THR A 22 12.28 -4.11 -15.34
C THR A 22 12.02 -4.32 -16.83
N GLY A 23 10.75 -4.38 -17.25
CA GLY A 23 10.40 -4.57 -18.66
C GLY A 23 10.89 -3.44 -19.59
N ILE A 24 10.85 -2.19 -19.13
CA ILE A 24 11.36 -1.04 -19.91
C ILE A 24 12.87 -1.14 -20.11
N LEU A 25 13.60 -1.45 -19.04
CA LEU A 25 15.07 -1.52 -19.06
C LEU A 25 15.58 -2.73 -19.85
N ASP A 26 14.93 -3.88 -19.72
CA ASP A 26 15.23 -5.09 -20.50
C ASP A 26 15.01 -4.83 -22.01
N GLY A 27 14.02 -4.00 -22.34
CA GLY A 27 13.75 -3.51 -23.70
C GLY A 27 14.70 -2.41 -24.20
N GLN A 28 15.74 -2.06 -23.44
CA GLN A 28 16.66 -0.94 -23.74
C GLN A 28 15.98 0.44 -23.79
N GLY A 29 14.79 0.56 -23.19
CA GLY A 29 14.06 1.81 -23.06
C GLY A 29 14.55 2.65 -21.88
N LEU A 30 14.26 3.94 -21.93
CA LEU A 30 14.47 4.86 -20.81
C LEU A 30 13.10 5.20 -20.20
N PRO A 31 12.87 4.90 -18.90
CA PRO A 31 11.61 5.26 -18.26
C PRO A 31 11.49 6.77 -18.06
N ASP A 32 10.38 7.37 -18.52
CA ASP A 32 10.01 8.77 -18.26
C ASP A 32 9.12 8.83 -17.00
N LEU A 33 9.44 9.78 -16.11
CA LEU A 33 8.76 9.90 -14.83
C LEU A 33 7.31 10.38 -14.97
N ARG A 34 6.99 11.23 -15.95
CA ARG A 34 5.63 11.75 -16.17
C ARG A 34 4.73 10.64 -16.68
N ASP A 35 5.23 9.85 -17.64
CA ASP A 35 4.50 8.70 -18.17
C ASP A 35 4.20 7.67 -17.07
N LEU A 36 5.17 7.46 -16.17
CA LEU A 36 4.98 6.60 -15.00
C LEU A 36 3.97 7.20 -14.01
N GLN A 37 4.03 8.50 -13.74
CA GLN A 37 3.06 9.17 -12.86
C GLN A 37 1.64 9.04 -13.40
N GLU A 38 1.41 9.32 -14.68
CA GLU A 38 0.10 9.19 -15.32
C GLU A 38 -0.41 7.74 -15.28
N ARG A 39 0.48 6.77 -15.54
CA ARG A 39 0.12 5.34 -15.52
C ARG A 39 -0.26 4.84 -14.14
N PHE A 40 0.46 5.26 -13.10
CA PHE A 40 0.25 4.81 -11.72
C PHE A 40 -0.69 5.71 -10.91
N GLN A 41 -1.17 6.81 -11.50
CA GLN A 41 -2.14 7.70 -10.86
C GLN A 41 -3.44 6.92 -10.59
N ARG A 42 -3.76 6.67 -9.31
CA ARG A 42 -5.05 6.07 -8.95
C ARG A 42 -6.17 7.07 -9.30
N PRO A 43 -7.18 6.69 -10.11
CA PRO A 43 -8.34 7.53 -10.32
C PRO A 43 -9.03 7.75 -8.96
N GLY A 44 -9.08 9.01 -8.54
CA GLY A 44 -9.43 9.40 -7.19
C GLY A 44 -10.83 8.98 -6.80
N LYS A 45 -10.90 8.00 -5.89
CA LYS A 45 -11.74 8.17 -4.71
C LYS A 45 -10.83 7.87 -3.53
N GLU A 46 -10.52 8.90 -2.77
CA GLU A 46 -9.99 8.74 -1.42
C GLU A 46 -10.89 7.69 -0.73
N PRO A 47 -10.33 6.58 -0.20
CA PRO A 47 -11.14 5.59 0.46
C PRO A 47 -11.95 6.30 1.54
N ALA A 48 -13.26 6.04 1.58
CA ALA A 48 -14.09 6.65 2.60
C ALA A 48 -13.54 6.28 3.97
N ASP A 49 -13.38 7.28 4.85
CA ASP A 49 -12.99 7.03 6.23
C ASP A 49 -13.94 6.00 6.85
N VAL A 50 -13.37 4.91 7.33
CA VAL A 50 -14.11 3.89 8.08
C VAL A 50 -13.95 4.25 9.55
N VAL A 51 -15.05 4.66 10.18
CA VAL A 51 -15.08 4.86 11.64
C VAL A 51 -14.87 3.51 12.29
N VAL A 52 -13.77 3.36 13.01
CA VAL A 52 -13.48 2.18 13.83
C VAL A 52 -13.82 2.52 15.26
N ASP A 53 -14.83 1.84 15.80
CA ASP A 53 -15.10 1.89 17.23
C ASP A 53 -14.00 1.12 17.96
N ILE A 54 -13.19 1.84 18.74
CA ILE A 54 -12.17 1.24 19.58
C ILE A 54 -12.88 0.60 20.78
N PRO A 55 -12.84 -0.73 20.94
CA PRO A 55 -13.49 -1.39 22.06
C PRO A 55 -12.85 -0.99 23.39
N GLN A 56 -13.61 -1.12 24.48
CA GLN A 56 -13.07 -0.82 25.81
C GLN A 56 -11.93 -1.80 26.16
N PRO A 57 -10.91 -1.36 26.91
CA PRO A 57 -9.77 -2.19 27.27
C PRO A 57 -10.16 -3.57 27.85
N ASP A 58 -11.18 -3.59 28.72
CA ASP A 58 -11.67 -4.81 29.39
C ASP A 58 -12.17 -5.89 28.41
N THR A 59 -12.56 -5.53 27.18
CA THR A 59 -12.95 -6.51 26.14
C THR A 59 -11.76 -7.38 25.71
N TYR A 60 -10.52 -6.89 25.84
CA TYR A 60 -9.34 -7.69 25.52
C TYR A 60 -9.00 -8.70 26.61
N ASP A 61 -9.38 -8.44 27.87
CA ASP A 61 -9.15 -9.35 28.99
C ASP A 61 -9.97 -10.64 28.87
N ASP A 62 -11.19 -10.54 28.32
CA ASP A 62 -12.04 -11.70 27.99
C ASP A 62 -11.37 -12.63 26.97
N LEU A 63 -10.65 -12.07 25.98
CA LEU A 63 -9.92 -12.85 24.97
C LEU A 63 -8.71 -13.59 25.56
N LEU A 64 -8.03 -12.98 26.53
CA LEU A 64 -6.94 -13.63 27.27
C LEU A 64 -7.47 -14.79 28.10
N THR A 65 -8.56 -14.56 28.83
CA THR A 65 -9.21 -15.57 29.68
C THR A 65 -9.69 -16.76 28.85
N ALA A 66 -10.31 -16.51 27.69
CA ALA A 66 -10.75 -17.56 26.78
C ALA A 66 -9.58 -18.40 26.21
N ARG A 67 -8.42 -17.78 25.96
CA ARG A 67 -7.21 -18.47 25.48
C ARG A 67 -6.57 -19.33 26.57
N GLU A 68 -6.58 -18.85 27.81
CA GLU A 68 -6.04 -19.60 28.96
C GLU A 68 -6.91 -20.82 29.30
N MET A 69 -8.23 -20.72 29.14
CA MET A 69 -9.14 -21.86 29.34
C MET A 69 -9.05 -22.93 28.23
N ALA A 70 -8.50 -22.59 27.07
CA ALA A 70 -8.32 -23.50 25.94
C ALA A 70 -6.96 -24.22 25.94
N ALA A 71 -6.05 -23.89 26.86
CA ALA A 71 -4.71 -24.46 27.02
C ALA A 71 -4.66 -25.49 28.15
#